data_AF-W1Y8Y8-F1
#
_entry.id   AF-W1Y8Y8-F1
#
_cell.length_a   1.000
_cell.length_b   1.000
_cell.length_c   1.000
_cell.angle_alpha   90.00
_cell.angle_beta   90.00
_cell.angle_gamma   90.00
#
_symmetry.space_group_name_H-M   'P 1'
#
loop_
_entity.id
_entity.type
_entity.pdbx_description
1 polymer ?
#
loop_
_entity_poly.entity_id
_entity_poly.type
_entity_poly.pdbx_seq_one_letter_code
_entity_poly.pdbx_strand_id
1 'polypeptide(L)' 'LGGQPKINPDEQRRYLGTFRERVIAAIKVSQLTDKTIQSQFEKILTKHSTGKVLIDQTLTTDNFPTFVSLATKTHHPFT' A
#
# COMPACT_ATOMS: atom_id res chain seq x y z
N LEU A 1 -9.86 9.68 30.93
CA LEU A 1 -10.50 8.47 30.36
C LEU A 1 -10.07 8.36 28.90
N GLY A 2 -8.93 7.70 28.67
CA GLY A 2 -8.28 7.61 27.37
C GLY A 2 -8.93 6.55 26.51
N GLY A 3 -9.73 6.96 25.52
CA GLY A 3 -10.09 6.09 24.41
C GLY A 3 -8.94 6.10 23.42
N GLN A 4 -8.20 5.00 23.30
CA GLN A 4 -7.33 4.82 22.15
C GLN A 4 -8.17 5.00 20.88
N PRO A 5 -7.71 5.76 19.87
CA PRO A 5 -8.45 5.92 18.63
C PRO A 5 -8.67 4.53 18.01
N LYS A 6 -9.89 4.02 18.10
CA LYS A 6 -10.30 2.81 17.41
C LYS A 6 -10.45 3.17 15.95
N ILE A 7 -9.68 2.51 15.09
CA ILE A 7 -9.85 2.58 13.64
C ILE A 7 -11.26 2.08 13.33
N ASN A 8 -12.01 2.83 12.53
CA ASN A 8 -13.31 2.37 12.02
C ASN A 8 -13.07 1.09 11.18
N PRO A 9 -13.85 0.00 11.36
CA PRO A 9 -13.72 -1.22 10.55
C PRO A 9 -13.61 -0.98 9.04
N ASP A 10 -14.33 0.01 8.50
CA ASP A 10 -14.26 0.36 7.08
C ASP A 10 -12.90 0.95 6.69
N GLU A 11 -12.34 1.81 7.55
CA GLU A 11 -10.98 2.34 7.36
C GLU A 11 -9.94 1.24 7.52
N GLN A 12 -10.12 0.34 8.49
CA GLN A 12 -9.23 -0.78 8.72
C GLN A 12 -9.17 -1.69 7.48
N ARG A 13 -10.32 -2.00 6.89
CA ARG A 13 -10.38 -2.78 5.65
C ARG A 13 -9.76 -2.02 4.48
N ARG A 14 -10.04 -0.72 4.34
CA ARG A 14 -9.57 0.10 3.22
C ARG A 14 -8.07 0.35 3.24
N TYR A 15 -7.47 0.43 4.42
CA TYR A 15 -6.05 0.71 4.61
C TYR A 15 -5.29 -0.49 5.17
N LEU A 16 -5.78 -1.71 4.93
CA LEU A 16 -5.08 -2.96 5.25
C LEU A 16 -4.58 -3.01 6.70
N GLY A 17 -5.40 -2.53 7.64
CA GLY A 17 -5.09 -2.54 9.07
C GLY A 17 -4.31 -1.33 9.59
N THR A 18 -3.91 -0.36 8.76
CA THR A 18 -3.23 0.87 9.23
C THR A 18 -4.17 2.05 9.42
N PHE A 19 -3.72 3.05 10.17
CA PHE A 19 -4.40 4.33 10.31
C PHE A 19 -4.27 5.14 9.02
N ARG A 20 -5.37 5.77 8.58
CA ARG A 20 -5.40 6.61 7.37
C ARG A 20 -4.31 7.70 7.36
N GLU A 21 -4.01 8.30 8.51
CA GLU A 21 -2.98 9.34 8.65
C GLU A 21 -1.55 8.85 8.38
N ARG A 22 -1.31 7.54 8.44
CA ARG A 22 0.01 6.92 8.17
C ARG A 22 0.17 6.49 6.71
N VAL A 23 -0.86 6.67 5.88
CA VAL A 23 -0.86 6.25 4.48
C VAL A 23 -0.31 7.36 3.61
N ILE A 24 0.84 7.10 3.00
CA ILE A 24 1.47 8.03 2.05
C ILE A 24 0.74 7.97 0.70
N ALA A 25 0.42 6.75 0.24
CA ALA A 25 -0.35 6.50 -0.96
C ALA A 25 -1.08 5.15 -0.87
N ALA A 26 -2.19 5.04 -1.59
CA ALA A 26 -2.94 3.80 -1.74
C ALA A 26 -3.42 3.68 -3.19
N ILE A 27 -3.27 2.50 -3.78
CA ILE A 27 -3.73 2.18 -5.12
C ILE A 27 -4.65 0.97 -5.08
N LYS A 28 -5.71 0.98 -5.88
CA LYS A 28 -6.58 -0.20 -6.03
C LYS A 28 -5.92 -1.22 -6.95
N VAL A 29 -6.22 -2.48 -6.72
CA VAL A 29 -5.83 -3.59 -7.60
C VAL A 29 -6.20 -3.32 -9.06
N SER A 30 -7.41 -2.80 -9.29
CA SER A 30 -7.90 -2.45 -10.63
C SER A 30 -7.12 -1.34 -11.33
N GLN A 31 -6.33 -0.56 -10.59
CA GLN A 31 -5.51 0.52 -11.13
C GLN A 31 -4.07 0.07 -11.42
N LEU A 32 -3.62 -1.07 -10.87
CA LEU A 32 -2.25 -1.53 -11.01
C LEU A 32 -1.93 -1.98 -12.44
N THR A 33 -2.92 -2.37 -13.23
CA THR A 33 -2.72 -2.73 -14.65
C THR A 33 -2.30 -1.53 -15.51
N ASP A 34 -2.50 -0.29 -15.04
CA ASP A 34 -2.07 0.92 -15.71
C ASP A 34 -0.60 1.24 -15.40
N LYS A 35 0.24 1.23 -16.45
CA LYS A 35 1.67 1.56 -16.34
C LYS A 35 1.93 2.97 -15.82
N THR A 36 1.02 3.91 -16.07
CA THR A 36 1.11 5.28 -15.55
C THR A 36 0.97 5.30 -14.04
N ILE A 37 0.02 4.52 -13.50
CA ILE A 37 -0.19 4.37 -12.06
C ILE A 37 1.03 3.68 -11.42
N GLN A 38 1.56 2.63 -12.03
CA GLN A 38 2.79 1.99 -11.54
C GLN A 38 3.95 2.98 -11.47
N SER A 39 4.17 3.78 -12.51
CA SER A 39 5.23 4.80 -12.53
C SER A 39 5.04 5.89 -11.47
N GLN A 40 3.80 6.35 -11.26
CA GLN A 40 3.49 7.32 -10.21
C GLN A 40 3.72 6.73 -8.82
N PHE A 41 3.30 5.48 -8.59
CA PHE A 41 3.51 4.80 -7.33
C PHE A 41 5.00 4.60 -7.03
N GLU A 42 5.78 4.19 -8.04
CA GLU A 42 7.24 4.09 -7.93
C GLU A 42 7.87 5.45 -7.56
N LYS A 43 7.46 6.55 -8.21
CA LYS A 43 7.96 7.89 -7.88
C LYS A 43 7.65 8.29 -6.42
N ILE A 44 6.47 7.93 -5.92
CA ILE A 44 6.08 8.19 -4.53
C ILE A 44 6.97 7.38 -3.58
N LEU A 45 7.16 6.08 -3.84
CA LEU A 45 8.04 5.22 -3.03
C LEU A 45 9.47 5.77 -3.01
N THR A 46 10.04 6.13 -4.16
CA THR A 46 11.40 6.70 -4.23
C THR A 46 11.50 8.03 -3.47
N LYS A 47 10.45 8.87 -3.48
CA LYS A 47 10.42 10.13 -2.72
C LYS A 47 10.29 9.91 -1.21
N HIS A 48 9.69 8.80 -0.80
CA HIS A 48 9.40 8.48 0.60
C HIS A 48 10.02 7.13 0.99
N SER A 49 11.33 7.10 1.19
CA SER A 49 12.08 5.89 1.56
C SER A 49 11.73 5.31 2.94
N THR A 50 10.93 6.02 3.73
CA THR A 50 10.53 5.60 5.08
C THR A 50 9.16 4.93 5.01
N GLY A 51 9.09 3.67 5.43
CA GLY A 51 7.82 2.96 5.56
C GLY A 51 7.87 1.54 5.03
N LYS A 52 6.69 0.98 4.77
CA LYS A 52 6.50 -0.35 4.19
C LYS A 52 5.31 -0.36 3.23
N VAL A 53 5.36 -1.21 2.22
CA VAL A 53 4.24 -1.45 1.31
C VAL A 53 3.33 -2.50 1.94
N LEU A 54 2.05 -2.17 2.11
CA LEU A 54 1.03 -3.13 2.52
C LEU A 54 0.36 -3.70 1.27
N ILE A 55 0.36 -5.02 1.14
CA ILE A 55 -0.24 -5.73 0.01
C ILE A 55 -1.43 -6.53 0.53
N ASP A 56 -2.57 -6.44 -0.14
CA ASP A 56 -3.75 -7.20 0.23
C ASP A 56 -3.49 -8.70 0.03
N GLN A 57 -3.54 -9.47 1.13
CA GLN A 57 -3.26 -10.91 1.14
C GLN A 57 -4.32 -11.73 0.39
N THR A 58 -5.47 -11.13 0.07
CA THR A 58 -6.53 -11.78 -0.72
C THR A 58 -6.29 -11.72 -2.24
N LEU A 59 -5.20 -11.07 -2.68
CA LEU A 59 -4.82 -11.02 -4.09
C LEU A 59 -4.53 -12.41 -4.65
N THR A 60 -5.38 -12.88 -5.57
CA THR A 60 -5.16 -14.10 -6.33
C THR A 60 -4.11 -13.85 -7.42
N THR A 61 -2.86 -14.08 -7.04
CA THR A 61 -1.63 -14.33 -7.83
C THR A 61 -1.20 -13.38 -8.95
N ASP A 62 -2.07 -12.84 -9.79
CA ASP A 62 -1.60 -12.13 -11.02
C ASP A 62 -1.06 -10.72 -10.72
N ASN A 63 -1.59 -10.08 -9.69
CA ASN A 63 -1.19 -8.70 -9.32
C ASN A 63 -0.13 -8.66 -8.22
N PHE A 64 0.01 -9.72 -7.43
CA PHE A 64 0.93 -9.78 -6.30
C PHE A 64 2.41 -9.61 -6.72
N PRO A 65 2.92 -10.30 -7.76
CA PRO A 65 4.29 -10.12 -8.24
C PRO A 65 4.61 -8.68 -8.66
N THR A 66 3.64 -7.97 -9.26
CA THR A 66 3.80 -6.58 -9.69
C THR A 66 4.01 -5.65 -8.49
N PHE A 67 3.22 -5.83 -7.41
CA PHE A 67 3.40 -5.06 -6.17
C PHE A 67 4.74 -5.35 -5.50
N VAL A 68 5.11 -6.64 -5.39
CA VAL A 68 6.38 -7.05 -4.80
C VAL A 68 7.56 -6.47 -5.61
N SER A 69 7.50 -6.52 -6.94
CA SER A 69 8.53 -5.96 -7.81
C SER A 69 8.73 -4.45 -7.61
N LEU A 70 7.64 -3.69 -7.44
CA LEU A 70 7.72 -2.26 -7.15
C LEU A 70 8.33 -1.97 -5.77
N ALA A 71 7.96 -2.76 -4.75
CA ALA A 71 8.52 -2.63 -3.41
C ALA A 71 10.01 -2.98 -3.37
N THR A 72 10.42 -4.08 -4.00
CA THR A 72 11.82 -4.53 -4.05
C THR A 72 12.69 -3.56 -4.84
N LYS A 73 12.23 -3.07 -6.00
CA LYS A 73 12.94 -2.08 -6.83
C LYS A 73 13.24 -0.79 -6.05
N THR A 74 12.36 -0.42 -5.13
CA THR A 74 12.49 0.79 -4.33
C THR A 74 13.04 0.54 -2.92
N HIS A 75 13.48 -0.69 -2.63
CA HIS A 75 14.05 -1.11 -1.34
C HIS A 75 13.10 -0.96 -0.14
N HIS A 76 11.79 -1.05 -0.38
CA HIS A 76 10.79 -1.02 0.70
C HIS A 76 10.48 -2.43 1.19
N PRO A 77 10.40 -2.65 2.52
CA PRO A 77 9.80 -3.87 3.05
C PRO A 77 8.32 -3.94 2.66
N PHE A 78 7.80 -5.15 2.48
CA PHE A 78 6.39 -5.40 2.17
C PHE A 78 5.81 -6.49 3.07
N THR A 79 4.48 -6.46 3.28
CA THR A 79 3.73 -7.48 4.04
C THR A 79 2.30 -7.63 3.55
#